data_AF-A0A5B0F908-F1
#
_entry.id   AF-A0A5B0F908-F1
#
_cell.length_a   1.000
_cell.length_b   1.000
_cell.length_c   1.000
_cell.angle_alpha   90.00
_cell.angle_beta   90.00
_cell.angle_gamma   90.00
#
_symmetry.space_group_name_H-M   'P 1'
#
loop_
_entity.id
_entity.type
_entity.pdbx_description
1 polymer ?
#
loop_
_entity_poly.entity_id
_entity_poly.type
_entity_poly.pdbx_seq_one_letter_code
_entity_poly.pdbx_strand_id
1 'polypeptide(L)'
;MFIIFGSPRSGTTFLRESLNQNPAIVIPHETDFIVPLAFLIDRIRDEQIGRRLAAEMIVSTKDFAASIGCYLAPSEVENCVYSADYNVPAILESLYALVAEKTGASIAGDKSPNDLGSFGILRNTQVFNSNIKVIHIVRDVRDVVLSLQSTAWAPQNIEKTFPGIWNNTNLNLRRFATQKPENYFFVRYEDLVAGPESVLQPLCDFLDVAFDDRMLDWQSLGKDLRHLPHHKNLGQPPLNNRCYAWKNLGDAASFPWVARASEALLEFDYELASNSQQ
;
A
#
# COMPACT_ATOMS: atom_id res chain seq x y z
N MET A 1 -13.24 -5.96 -0.61
CA MET A 1 -11.85 -5.85 -0.09
C MET A 1 -11.23 -4.52 -0.50
N PHE A 2 -10.06 -4.16 0.04
CA PHE A 2 -9.29 -3.01 -0.42
C PHE A 2 -7.79 -3.31 -0.52
N ILE A 3 -7.04 -2.50 -1.26
CA ILE A 3 -5.56 -2.59 -1.35
C ILE A 3 -4.95 -1.22 -1.04
N ILE A 4 -3.99 -1.21 -0.12
CA ILE A 4 -3.16 -0.04 0.18
C ILE A 4 -1.91 -0.08 -0.69
N PHE A 5 -1.84 0.84 -1.64
CA PHE A 5 -0.65 1.10 -2.44
C PHE A 5 0.08 2.34 -1.93
N GLY A 6 1.40 2.28 -1.96
CA GLY A 6 2.25 3.44 -1.72
C GLY A 6 3.70 3.07 -1.97
N SER A 7 4.47 4.02 -2.48
CA SER A 7 5.90 3.80 -2.69
C SER A 7 6.59 3.45 -1.36
N PRO A 8 7.69 2.67 -1.36
CA PRO A 8 8.45 2.40 -0.14
C PRO A 8 8.72 3.67 0.67
N ARG A 9 8.58 3.58 2.00
CA ARG A 9 8.77 4.69 2.95
C ARG A 9 7.70 5.80 2.91
N SER A 10 6.56 5.58 2.26
CA SER A 10 5.41 6.51 2.26
C SER A 10 4.47 6.36 3.46
N GLY A 11 4.82 5.55 4.47
CA GLY A 11 3.98 5.37 5.67
C GLY A 11 2.86 4.33 5.52
N THR A 12 2.91 3.47 4.50
CA THR A 12 1.94 2.36 4.29
C THR A 12 1.76 1.48 5.53
N THR A 13 2.85 1.16 6.25
CA THR A 13 2.76 0.42 7.51
C THR A 13 2.09 1.20 8.62
N PHE A 14 2.34 2.50 8.75
CA PHE A 14 1.65 3.32 9.75
C PHE A 14 0.14 3.33 9.50
N LEU A 15 -0.26 3.58 8.26
CA LEU A 15 -1.66 3.54 7.84
C LEU A 15 -2.30 2.16 8.12
N ARG A 16 -1.63 1.07 7.72
CA ARG A 16 -2.10 -0.29 8.00
C ARG A 16 -2.29 -0.53 9.51
N GLU A 17 -1.30 -0.19 10.32
CA GLU A 17 -1.36 -0.46 11.76
C GLU A 17 -2.46 0.36 12.43
N SER A 18 -2.67 1.61 12.02
CA SER A 18 -3.81 2.43 12.47
C SER A 18 -5.14 1.79 12.11
N LEU A 19 -5.34 1.38 10.84
CA LEU A 19 -6.58 0.74 10.40
C LEU A 19 -6.85 -0.58 11.14
N ASN A 20 -5.80 -1.37 11.42
CA ASN A 20 -5.92 -2.62 12.18
C ASN A 20 -6.33 -2.45 13.65
N GLN A 21 -6.36 -1.22 14.19
CA GLN A 21 -6.95 -1.00 15.51
C GLN A 21 -8.48 -0.99 15.48
N ASN A 22 -9.08 -0.78 14.31
CA ASN A 22 -10.53 -0.86 14.12
C ASN A 22 -10.96 -2.32 14.01
N PRO A 23 -11.85 -2.83 14.88
CA PRO A 23 -12.25 -4.23 14.89
C PRO A 23 -13.04 -4.63 13.63
N ALA A 24 -13.58 -3.67 12.87
CA ALA A 24 -14.27 -3.94 11.62
C ALA A 24 -13.30 -4.14 10.43
N ILE A 25 -12.00 -3.90 10.62
CA ILE A 25 -10.99 -3.96 9.57
C ILE A 25 -9.93 -5.00 9.92
N VAL A 26 -9.56 -5.83 8.95
CA VAL A 26 -8.38 -6.70 9.06
C VAL A 26 -7.45 -6.53 7.86
N ILE A 27 -6.18 -6.26 8.13
CA ILE A 27 -5.12 -6.20 7.13
C ILE A 27 -4.01 -7.15 7.60
N PRO A 28 -3.95 -8.37 7.03
CA PRO A 28 -2.90 -9.35 7.31
C PRO A 28 -1.50 -8.78 7.06
N HIS A 29 -0.46 -9.53 7.45
CA HIS A 29 0.90 -9.19 7.02
C HIS A 29 0.97 -9.08 5.49
N GLU A 30 1.97 -8.34 4.98
CA GLU A 30 2.19 -8.19 3.54
C GLU A 30 2.09 -9.54 2.83
N THR A 31 1.29 -9.57 1.77
CA THR A 31 1.23 -10.71 0.87
C THR A 31 2.18 -10.50 -0.30
N ASP A 32 2.75 -11.59 -0.79
CA ASP A 32 3.68 -11.66 -1.91
C ASP A 32 3.09 -12.40 -3.12
N PHE A 33 1.78 -12.73 -3.09
CA PHE A 33 1.12 -13.50 -4.14
C PHE A 33 0.28 -12.68 -5.13
N ILE A 34 -0.10 -11.42 -4.84
CA ILE A 34 -1.00 -10.64 -5.71
C ILE A 34 -0.40 -10.45 -7.11
N VAL A 35 0.86 -10.01 -7.19
CA VAL A 35 1.57 -9.84 -8.46
C VAL A 35 1.84 -11.17 -9.16
N PRO A 36 2.36 -12.22 -8.50
CA PRO A 36 2.48 -13.55 -9.12
C PRO A 36 1.15 -14.11 -9.65
N LEU A 37 0.05 -13.92 -8.90
CA LEU A 37 -1.30 -14.30 -9.33
C LEU A 37 -1.68 -13.54 -10.60
N ALA A 38 -1.41 -12.24 -10.64
CA ALA A 38 -1.63 -11.42 -11.83
C ALA A 38 -0.88 -11.94 -13.06
N PHE A 39 0.40 -12.30 -12.92
CA PHE A 39 1.19 -12.89 -13.99
C PHE A 39 0.63 -14.24 -14.47
N LEU A 40 0.21 -15.09 -13.53
CA LEU A 40 -0.30 -16.43 -13.79
C LEU A 40 -1.62 -16.37 -14.56
N ILE A 41 -2.60 -15.63 -14.05
CA ILE A 41 -3.95 -15.51 -14.65
C ILE A 41 -3.88 -14.83 -16.03
N ASP A 42 -2.98 -13.84 -16.21
CA ASP A 42 -2.78 -13.17 -17.51
C ASP A 42 -2.22 -14.12 -18.59
N ARG A 43 -1.38 -15.09 -18.21
CA ARG A 43 -0.65 -15.98 -19.15
C ARG A 43 -1.31 -17.34 -19.36
N ILE A 44 -2.01 -17.87 -18.36
CA ILE A 44 -2.59 -19.21 -18.40
C ILE A 44 -4.09 -19.09 -18.61
N ARG A 45 -4.53 -19.36 -19.84
CA ARG A 45 -5.96 -19.29 -20.23
C ARG A 45 -6.75 -20.55 -19.88
N ASP A 46 -6.07 -21.69 -19.70
CA ASP A 46 -6.70 -22.91 -19.20
C ASP A 46 -7.04 -22.70 -17.72
N GLU A 47 -8.35 -22.59 -17.46
CA GLU A 47 -8.93 -22.30 -16.16
C GLU A 47 -8.62 -23.35 -15.09
N GLN A 48 -8.57 -24.63 -15.48
CA GLN A 48 -8.36 -25.72 -14.54
C GLN A 48 -6.89 -25.80 -14.13
N ILE A 49 -5.97 -25.69 -15.10
CA ILE A 49 -4.54 -25.62 -14.84
C ILE A 49 -4.21 -24.35 -14.04
N GLY A 50 -4.81 -23.24 -14.44
CA GLY A 50 -4.65 -21.94 -13.80
C GLY A 50 -5.02 -21.95 -12.33
N ARG A 51 -6.21 -22.46 -11.98
CA ARG A 51 -6.67 -22.58 -10.58
C ARG A 51 -5.74 -23.43 -9.73
N ARG A 52 -5.34 -24.60 -10.26
CA ARG A 52 -4.42 -25.50 -9.55
C ARG A 52 -3.11 -24.78 -9.23
N LEU A 53 -2.49 -24.15 -10.24
CA LEU A 53 -1.23 -23.44 -10.06
C LEU A 53 -1.38 -22.21 -9.16
N ALA A 54 -2.50 -21.48 -9.24
CA ALA A 54 -2.78 -20.34 -8.38
C ALA A 54 -2.92 -20.75 -6.91
N ALA A 55 -3.70 -21.80 -6.62
CA ALA A 55 -3.85 -22.33 -5.27
C ALA A 55 -2.51 -22.82 -4.69
N GLU A 56 -1.78 -23.65 -5.46
CA GLU A 56 -0.45 -24.15 -5.08
C GLU A 56 0.53 -23.00 -4.81
N MET A 57 0.55 -21.97 -5.68
CA MET A 57 1.45 -20.83 -5.55
C MET A 57 1.15 -19.97 -4.32
N ILE A 58 -0.12 -19.65 -4.07
CA ILE A 58 -0.53 -18.80 -2.95
C ILE A 58 -0.08 -19.42 -1.61
N VAL A 59 -0.36 -20.72 -1.41
CA VAL A 59 -0.02 -21.41 -0.15
C VAL A 59 1.47 -21.72 0.00
N SER A 60 2.23 -21.68 -1.09
CA SER A 60 3.68 -21.95 -1.10
C SER A 60 4.53 -20.69 -0.95
N THR A 61 3.91 -19.51 -0.86
CA THR A 61 4.64 -18.27 -0.66
C THR A 61 5.37 -18.23 0.68
N LYS A 62 6.47 -17.47 0.73
CA LYS A 62 7.32 -17.40 1.93
C LYS A 62 6.54 -16.83 3.11
N ASP A 63 5.70 -15.84 2.84
CA ASP A 63 4.97 -15.10 3.86
C ASP A 63 3.53 -15.60 4.05
N PHE A 64 3.14 -16.74 3.43
CA PHE A 64 1.79 -17.30 3.55
C PHE A 64 1.33 -17.42 5.01
N ALA A 65 2.09 -18.14 5.83
CA ALA A 65 1.74 -18.42 7.22
C ALA A 65 1.66 -17.15 8.09
N ALA A 66 2.40 -16.10 7.73
CA ALA A 66 2.40 -14.82 8.44
C ALA A 66 1.32 -13.85 7.93
N SER A 67 0.80 -14.06 6.73
CA SER A 67 -0.21 -13.23 6.05
C SER A 67 -1.59 -13.89 6.14
N ILE A 68 -2.26 -14.17 5.01
CA ILE A 68 -3.60 -14.76 5.01
C ILE A 68 -3.64 -16.18 5.62
N GLY A 69 -2.52 -16.89 5.61
CA GLY A 69 -2.39 -18.24 6.17
C GLY A 69 -2.45 -18.31 7.70
N CYS A 70 -2.41 -17.17 8.41
CA CYS A 70 -2.73 -17.16 9.84
C CYS A 70 -4.25 -17.28 10.11
N TYR A 71 -5.08 -17.07 9.09
CA TYR A 71 -6.54 -17.16 9.17
C TYR A 71 -7.10 -18.32 8.35
N LEU A 72 -6.44 -18.67 7.24
CA LEU A 72 -6.91 -19.65 6.26
C LEU A 72 -6.02 -20.88 6.21
N ALA A 73 -6.62 -22.07 6.28
CA ALA A 73 -5.93 -23.31 5.96
C ALA A 73 -5.67 -23.42 4.44
N PRO A 74 -4.62 -24.14 4.00
CA PRO A 74 -4.35 -24.34 2.58
C PRO A 74 -5.54 -24.88 1.77
N SER A 75 -6.32 -25.79 2.33
CA SER A 75 -7.52 -26.33 1.69
C SER A 75 -8.64 -25.29 1.52
N GLU A 76 -8.73 -24.30 2.42
CA GLU A 76 -9.69 -23.21 2.29
C GLU A 76 -9.30 -22.25 1.17
N VAL A 77 -7.99 -21.95 1.05
CA VAL A 77 -7.45 -21.17 -0.07
C VAL A 77 -7.73 -21.88 -1.40
N GLU A 78 -7.46 -23.18 -1.47
CA GLU A 78 -7.76 -24.00 -2.65
C GLU A 78 -9.25 -23.92 -3.01
N ASN A 79 -10.15 -24.19 -2.06
CA ASN A 79 -11.59 -24.13 -2.29
C ASN A 79 -12.05 -22.73 -2.77
N CYS A 80 -11.51 -21.65 -2.19
CA CYS A 80 -11.79 -20.28 -2.63
C CYS A 80 -11.35 -20.04 -4.08
N VAL A 81 -10.12 -20.41 -4.44
CA VAL A 81 -9.58 -20.24 -5.79
C VAL A 81 -10.40 -21.05 -6.81
N TYR A 82 -10.81 -22.26 -6.45
CA TYR A 82 -11.60 -23.11 -7.33
C TYR A 82 -13.05 -22.63 -7.52
N SER A 83 -13.64 -22.01 -6.51
CA SER A 83 -15.03 -21.54 -6.53
C SER A 83 -15.19 -20.15 -7.15
N ALA A 84 -14.12 -19.35 -7.20
CA ALA A 84 -14.14 -18.01 -7.77
C ALA A 84 -14.17 -18.04 -9.31
N ASP A 85 -14.70 -16.96 -9.90
CA ASP A 85 -14.48 -16.68 -11.33
C ASP A 85 -12.98 -16.58 -11.62
N TYR A 86 -12.55 -17.02 -12.80
CA TYR A 86 -11.13 -17.08 -13.16
C TYR A 86 -10.56 -15.74 -13.58
N ASN A 87 -10.55 -14.80 -12.64
CA ASN A 87 -9.92 -13.51 -12.80
C ASN A 87 -9.34 -13.07 -11.45
N VAL A 88 -8.35 -12.19 -11.51
CA VAL A 88 -7.64 -11.74 -10.30
C VAL A 88 -8.59 -11.08 -9.31
N PRO A 89 -9.50 -10.15 -9.70
CA PRO A 89 -10.40 -9.51 -8.75
C PRO A 89 -11.26 -10.51 -7.99
N ALA A 90 -11.91 -11.46 -8.68
CA ALA A 90 -12.80 -12.43 -8.05
C ALA A 90 -12.06 -13.35 -7.08
N ILE A 91 -10.85 -13.79 -7.44
CA ILE A 91 -10.02 -14.62 -6.54
C ILE A 91 -9.61 -13.82 -5.30
N LEU A 92 -9.14 -12.57 -5.47
CA LEU A 92 -8.75 -11.72 -4.34
C LEU A 92 -9.96 -11.39 -3.45
N GLU A 93 -11.07 -10.97 -4.04
CA GLU A 93 -12.31 -10.67 -3.31
C GLU A 93 -12.79 -11.88 -2.51
N SER A 94 -12.74 -13.08 -3.07
CA SER A 94 -13.14 -14.32 -2.39
C SER A 94 -12.22 -14.65 -1.21
N LEU A 95 -10.89 -14.55 -1.40
CA LEU A 95 -9.91 -14.83 -0.35
C LEU A 95 -10.03 -13.82 0.81
N TYR A 96 -10.09 -12.53 0.49
CA TYR A 96 -10.17 -11.49 1.51
C TYR A 96 -11.56 -11.43 2.17
N ALA A 97 -12.64 -11.79 1.48
CA ALA A 97 -13.94 -11.98 2.11
C ALA A 97 -13.90 -13.10 3.16
N LEU A 98 -13.25 -14.24 2.84
CA LEU A 98 -13.09 -15.33 3.80
C LEU A 98 -12.21 -14.92 5.00
N VAL A 99 -11.14 -14.14 4.77
CA VAL A 99 -10.34 -13.58 5.88
C VAL A 99 -11.19 -12.69 6.79
N ALA A 100 -12.03 -11.81 6.22
CA ALA A 100 -12.93 -10.96 7.00
C ALA A 100 -13.91 -11.81 7.83
N GLU A 101 -14.52 -12.83 7.21
CA GLU A 101 -15.42 -13.77 7.88
C GLU A 101 -14.75 -14.47 9.08
N LYS A 102 -13.55 -15.04 8.88
CA LYS A 102 -12.81 -15.77 9.92
C LYS A 102 -12.42 -14.93 11.12
N THR A 103 -12.25 -13.63 10.91
CA THR A 103 -11.85 -12.68 11.95
C THR A 103 -13.03 -11.95 12.57
N GLY A 104 -14.23 -12.07 11.99
CA GLY A 104 -15.40 -11.29 12.38
C GLY A 104 -15.32 -9.81 11.96
N ALA A 105 -14.34 -9.45 11.12
CA ALA A 105 -14.22 -8.12 10.55
C ALA A 105 -15.27 -7.91 9.44
N SER A 106 -15.65 -6.66 9.20
CA SER A 106 -16.56 -6.29 8.10
C SER A 106 -15.85 -6.25 6.76
N ILE A 107 -14.56 -5.91 6.76
CA ILE A 107 -13.77 -5.81 5.54
C ILE A 107 -12.32 -6.21 5.78
N ALA A 108 -11.75 -6.93 4.84
CA ALA A 108 -10.31 -7.20 4.79
C ALA A 108 -9.64 -6.46 3.64
N GLY A 109 -8.36 -6.15 3.82
CA GLY A 109 -7.53 -5.57 2.78
C GLY A 109 -6.08 -6.04 2.82
N ASP A 110 -5.33 -5.66 1.80
CA ASP A 110 -3.90 -5.93 1.70
C ASP A 110 -3.09 -4.63 1.77
N LYS A 111 -1.84 -4.73 2.23
CA LYS A 111 -0.85 -3.66 2.12
C LYS A 111 0.29 -4.18 1.25
N SER A 112 0.34 -3.75 -0.01
CA SER A 112 1.31 -4.21 -1.03
C SER A 112 2.19 -3.03 -1.50
N PRO A 113 3.21 -2.63 -0.72
CA PRO A 113 4.05 -1.48 -1.03
C PRO A 113 4.97 -1.75 -2.23
N ASN A 114 5.28 -3.01 -2.52
CA ASN A 114 6.20 -3.41 -3.59
C ASN A 114 5.51 -3.60 -4.95
N ASP A 115 4.19 -3.74 -4.97
CA ASP A 115 3.41 -4.07 -6.16
C ASP A 115 3.36 -2.93 -7.19
N LEU A 116 3.59 -1.69 -6.74
CA LEU A 116 3.69 -0.53 -7.62
C LEU A 116 4.79 -0.68 -8.68
N GLY A 117 5.88 -1.39 -8.37
CA GLY A 117 6.93 -1.70 -9.35
C GLY A 117 6.45 -2.62 -10.48
N SER A 118 5.38 -3.36 -10.23
CA SER A 118 4.74 -4.30 -11.16
C SER A 118 3.39 -3.77 -11.67
N PHE A 119 3.19 -2.45 -11.63
CA PHE A 119 1.97 -1.79 -12.11
C PHE A 119 1.53 -2.26 -13.51
N GLY A 120 2.50 -2.51 -14.40
CA GLY A 120 2.24 -2.93 -15.78
C GLY A 120 1.45 -4.24 -15.92
N ILE A 121 1.62 -5.21 -15.00
CA ILE A 121 0.82 -6.43 -15.01
C ILE A 121 -0.53 -6.22 -14.31
N LEU A 122 -0.58 -5.47 -13.21
CA LEU A 122 -1.83 -5.18 -12.50
C LEU A 122 -2.83 -4.39 -13.35
N ARG A 123 -2.33 -3.54 -14.25
CA ARG A 123 -3.12 -2.89 -15.31
C ARG A 123 -3.94 -3.89 -16.13
N ASN A 124 -3.40 -5.09 -16.37
CA ASN A 124 -4.02 -6.08 -17.25
C ASN A 124 -5.06 -6.94 -16.53
N THR A 125 -5.17 -6.86 -15.21
CA THR A 125 -5.93 -7.83 -14.40
C THR A 125 -7.27 -7.32 -13.90
N GLN A 126 -7.83 -6.26 -14.50
CA GLN A 126 -9.11 -5.65 -14.11
C GLN A 126 -9.20 -5.16 -12.65
N VAL A 127 -8.15 -5.27 -11.84
CA VAL A 127 -8.13 -4.85 -10.42
C VAL A 127 -8.64 -3.41 -10.27
N PHE A 128 -8.10 -2.47 -11.05
CA PHE A 128 -8.49 -1.06 -11.01
C PHE A 128 -9.87 -0.75 -11.60
N ASN A 129 -10.49 -1.72 -12.30
CA ASN A 129 -11.81 -1.60 -12.91
C ASN A 129 -12.85 -2.54 -12.24
N SER A 130 -12.51 -3.12 -11.09
CA SER A 130 -13.37 -4.01 -10.30
C SER A 130 -14.07 -3.26 -9.17
N ASN A 131 -14.57 -3.97 -8.14
CA ASN A 131 -15.10 -3.38 -6.90
C ASN A 131 -14.04 -3.30 -5.79
N ILE A 132 -12.79 -3.67 -6.08
CA ILE A 132 -11.68 -3.53 -5.15
C ILE A 132 -11.41 -2.03 -4.92
N LYS A 133 -11.52 -1.62 -3.66
CA LYS A 133 -11.19 -0.26 -3.23
C LYS A 133 -9.66 -0.07 -3.20
N VAL A 134 -9.18 1.05 -3.69
CA VAL A 134 -7.76 1.41 -3.84
C VAL A 134 -7.46 2.57 -2.91
N ILE A 135 -6.61 2.34 -1.91
CA ILE A 135 -6.09 3.40 -1.05
C ILE A 135 -4.67 3.72 -1.53
N HIS A 136 -4.44 4.95 -1.96
CA HIS A 136 -3.17 5.40 -2.51
C HIS A 136 -2.52 6.41 -1.58
N ILE A 137 -1.52 5.96 -0.82
CA ILE A 137 -0.74 6.83 0.06
C ILE A 137 0.53 7.32 -0.63
N VAL A 138 0.68 8.64 -0.69
CA VAL A 138 1.84 9.32 -1.27
C VAL A 138 2.52 10.16 -0.20
N ARG A 139 3.85 10.09 -0.18
CA ARG A 139 4.74 10.96 0.61
C ARG A 139 5.65 11.72 -0.32
N ASP A 140 6.03 12.94 0.06
CA ASP A 140 7.01 13.75 -0.65
C ASP A 140 8.28 12.94 -0.98
N VAL A 141 8.58 12.79 -2.28
CA VAL A 141 9.70 11.98 -2.77
C VAL A 141 11.05 12.41 -2.19
N ARG A 142 11.20 13.68 -1.84
CA ARG A 142 12.44 14.24 -1.30
C ARG A 142 12.70 13.70 0.10
N ASP A 143 11.67 13.62 0.94
CA ASP A 143 11.75 12.97 2.25
C ASP A 143 11.85 11.45 2.14
N VAL A 144 11.21 10.85 1.11
CA VAL A 144 11.35 9.42 0.84
C VAL A 144 12.80 9.07 0.51
N VAL A 145 13.45 9.82 -0.37
CA VAL A 145 14.86 9.58 -0.73
C VAL A 145 15.78 9.80 0.46
N LEU A 146 15.57 10.86 1.25
CA LEU A 146 16.30 11.04 2.52
C LEU A 146 16.12 9.85 3.46
N SER A 147 14.90 9.33 3.57
CA SER A 147 14.65 8.13 4.36
C SER A 147 15.35 6.91 3.78
N LEU A 148 15.38 6.73 2.46
CA LEU A 148 16.01 5.57 1.82
C LEU A 148 17.54 5.59 1.98
N GLN A 149 18.17 6.74 1.84
CA GLN A 149 19.62 6.91 2.02
C GLN A 149 20.07 6.52 3.45
N SER A 150 19.18 6.62 4.44
CA SER A 150 19.47 6.17 5.81
C SER A 150 19.35 4.66 6.04
N THR A 151 18.96 3.88 5.03
CA THR A 151 18.77 2.42 5.13
C THR A 151 19.92 1.65 4.51
N ALA A 152 20.34 0.55 5.15
CA ALA A 152 21.47 -0.26 4.68
C ALA A 152 21.19 -1.05 3.39
N TRP A 153 19.91 -1.25 3.04
CA TRP A 153 19.50 -2.04 1.87
C TRP A 153 19.25 -1.19 0.63
N ALA A 154 19.19 0.14 0.74
CA ALA A 154 18.98 0.99 -0.42
C ALA A 154 20.20 0.93 -1.36
N PRO A 155 20.00 0.79 -2.68
CA PRO A 155 21.09 0.85 -3.65
C PRO A 155 21.92 2.13 -3.53
N GLN A 156 23.21 2.04 -3.83
CA GLN A 156 24.05 3.24 -3.94
C GLN A 156 23.49 4.20 -4.99
N ASN A 157 23.50 5.49 -4.69
CA ASN A 157 22.95 6.55 -5.53
C ASN A 157 21.43 6.45 -5.79
N ILE A 158 20.66 5.94 -4.82
CA ILE A 158 19.20 5.81 -4.93
C ILE A 158 18.51 7.14 -5.30
N GLU A 159 19.09 8.27 -4.90
CA GLU A 159 18.61 9.61 -5.24
C GLU A 159 18.63 9.91 -6.75
N LYS A 160 19.43 9.18 -7.53
CA LYS A 160 19.49 9.34 -8.98
C LYS A 160 18.34 8.63 -9.68
N THR A 161 17.97 7.42 -9.24
CA THR A 161 17.03 6.55 -9.96
C THR A 161 15.63 6.56 -9.38
N PHE A 162 15.52 6.53 -8.05
CA PHE A 162 14.25 6.38 -7.36
C PHE A 162 13.21 7.48 -7.63
N PRO A 163 13.57 8.77 -7.76
CA PRO A 163 12.58 9.81 -8.03
C PRO A 163 11.80 9.59 -9.33
N GLY A 164 12.46 9.10 -10.38
CA GLY A 164 11.79 8.77 -11.64
C GLY A 164 10.90 7.53 -11.51
N ILE A 165 11.30 6.54 -10.71
CA ILE A 165 10.47 5.37 -10.40
C ILE A 165 9.23 5.82 -9.62
N TRP A 166 9.40 6.59 -8.55
CA TRP A 166 8.32 7.18 -7.74
C TRP A 166 7.36 8.01 -8.60
N ASN A 167 7.89 8.85 -9.50
CA ASN A 167 7.06 9.64 -10.42
C ASN A 167 6.17 8.74 -11.27
N ASN A 168 6.80 7.77 -11.95
CA ASN A 168 6.11 6.88 -12.87
C ASN A 168 5.08 6.00 -12.15
N THR A 169 5.42 5.41 -11.00
CA THR A 169 4.52 4.48 -10.31
C THR A 169 3.30 5.18 -9.72
N ASN A 170 3.48 6.33 -9.06
CA ASN A 170 2.34 7.05 -8.47
C ASN A 170 1.44 7.68 -9.54
N LEU A 171 1.99 8.26 -10.62
CA LEU A 171 1.17 8.79 -11.73
C LEU A 171 0.37 7.71 -12.44
N ASN A 172 0.98 6.54 -12.69
CA ASN A 172 0.28 5.42 -13.30
C ASN A 172 -0.85 4.91 -12.39
N LEU A 173 -0.59 4.72 -11.10
CA LEU A 173 -1.64 4.31 -10.17
C LEU A 173 -2.77 5.33 -10.12
N ARG A 174 -2.44 6.61 -9.96
CA ARG A 174 -3.42 7.72 -9.98
C ARG A 174 -4.28 7.65 -11.23
N ARG A 175 -3.66 7.65 -12.42
CA ARG A 175 -4.35 7.64 -13.72
C ARG A 175 -5.33 6.47 -13.90
N PHE A 176 -4.97 5.27 -13.45
CA PHE A 176 -5.81 4.09 -13.65
C PHE A 176 -6.87 3.96 -12.56
N ALA A 177 -6.52 4.19 -11.30
CA ALA A 177 -7.47 4.04 -10.20
C ALA A 177 -8.56 5.13 -10.25
N THR A 178 -8.27 6.33 -10.78
CA THR A 178 -9.30 7.37 -10.96
C THR A 178 -10.25 7.10 -12.12
N GLN A 179 -10.11 5.99 -12.87
CA GLN A 179 -11.13 5.57 -13.84
C GLN A 179 -12.41 5.08 -13.15
N LYS A 180 -12.30 4.63 -11.90
CA LYS A 180 -13.40 4.38 -10.97
C LYS A 180 -13.19 5.21 -9.70
N PRO A 181 -13.48 6.52 -9.73
CA PRO A 181 -13.20 7.41 -8.61
C PRO A 181 -13.89 7.00 -7.31
N GLU A 182 -15.04 6.33 -7.38
CA GLU A 182 -15.76 5.77 -6.23
C GLU A 182 -14.99 4.68 -5.49
N ASN A 183 -14.02 4.03 -6.15
CA ASN A 183 -13.16 3.01 -5.57
C ASN A 183 -11.74 3.51 -5.31
N TYR A 184 -11.49 4.81 -5.34
CA TYR A 184 -10.15 5.36 -5.13
C TYR A 184 -10.15 6.41 -4.02
N PHE A 185 -9.27 6.20 -3.03
CA PHE A 185 -9.04 7.12 -1.93
C PHE A 185 -7.57 7.54 -1.88
N PHE A 186 -7.32 8.85 -1.87
CA PHE A 186 -5.98 9.41 -1.80
C PHE A 186 -5.62 9.78 -0.36
N VAL A 187 -4.41 9.39 0.06
CA VAL A 187 -3.85 9.76 1.36
C VAL A 187 -2.53 10.48 1.13
N ARG A 188 -2.42 11.72 1.63
CA ARG A 188 -1.13 12.40 1.78
C ARG A 188 -0.53 12.02 3.13
N TYR A 189 0.69 11.48 3.11
CA TYR A 189 1.36 11.01 4.32
C TYR A 189 1.50 12.11 5.37
N GLU A 190 1.80 13.33 4.94
CA GLU A 190 2.01 14.49 5.79
C GLU A 190 0.73 14.88 6.54
N ASP A 191 -0.44 14.79 5.89
CA ASP A 191 -1.74 15.03 6.52
C ASP A 191 -2.06 13.92 7.52
N LEU A 192 -1.76 12.67 7.16
CA LEU A 192 -1.97 11.50 8.02
C LEU A 192 -1.17 11.58 9.32
N VAL A 193 0.05 12.12 9.30
CA VAL A 193 0.83 12.29 10.54
C VAL A 193 0.50 13.57 11.28
N ALA A 194 0.17 14.65 10.59
CA ALA A 194 -0.15 15.94 11.22
C ALA A 194 -1.50 15.93 11.93
N GLY A 195 -2.50 15.26 11.34
CA GLY A 195 -3.85 15.13 11.89
C GLY A 195 -4.51 13.81 11.47
N PRO A 196 -4.12 12.67 12.06
CA PRO A 196 -4.59 11.35 11.63
C PRO A 196 -6.12 11.21 11.59
N GLU A 197 -6.83 11.79 12.55
CA GLU A 197 -8.30 11.78 12.61
C GLU A 197 -8.94 12.36 11.35
N SER A 198 -8.43 13.49 10.85
CA SER A 198 -8.95 14.17 9.64
C SER A 198 -8.80 13.35 8.35
N VAL A 199 -7.89 12.36 8.37
CA VAL A 199 -7.64 11.46 7.24
C VAL A 199 -8.35 10.12 7.44
N LEU A 200 -8.32 9.57 8.65
CA LEU A 200 -8.86 8.26 8.97
C LEU A 200 -10.39 8.25 9.02
N GLN A 201 -11.03 9.35 9.44
CA GLN A 201 -12.50 9.44 9.46
C GLN A 201 -13.11 9.32 8.05
N PRO A 202 -12.72 10.14 7.04
CA PRO A 202 -13.24 9.95 5.68
C PRO A 202 -12.80 8.63 5.05
N LEU A 203 -11.65 8.08 5.46
CA LEU A 203 -11.21 6.76 4.99
C LEU A 203 -12.09 5.63 5.53
N CYS A 204 -12.55 5.71 6.77
CA CYS A 204 -13.54 4.78 7.33
C CYS A 204 -14.87 4.87 6.59
N ASP A 205 -15.35 6.08 6.29
CA ASP A 205 -16.54 6.31 5.48
C ASP A 205 -16.37 5.68 4.08
N PHE A 206 -15.21 5.90 3.44
CA PHE A 206 -14.88 5.28 2.16
C PHE A 206 -14.84 3.75 2.22
N LEU A 207 -14.47 3.15 3.37
CA LEU A 207 -14.45 1.70 3.57
C LEU A 207 -15.80 1.14 4.04
N ASP A 208 -16.81 1.97 4.26
CA ASP A 208 -18.12 1.62 4.82
C ASP A 208 -18.03 1.00 6.23
N VAL A 209 -17.16 1.54 7.09
CA VAL A 209 -17.01 1.12 8.49
C VAL A 209 -17.09 2.32 9.43
N ALA A 210 -17.56 2.10 10.66
CA ALA A 210 -17.54 3.15 11.68
C ALA A 210 -16.11 3.50 12.09
N PHE A 211 -15.83 4.79 12.25
CA PHE A 211 -14.58 5.25 12.85
C PHE A 211 -14.44 4.75 14.29
N ASP A 212 -13.20 4.44 14.69
CA ASP A 212 -12.88 3.96 16.03
C ASP A 212 -11.65 4.72 16.56
N ASP A 213 -11.79 5.35 17.72
CA ASP A 213 -10.75 6.19 18.35
C ASP A 213 -9.44 5.41 18.59
N ARG A 214 -9.49 4.07 18.71
CA ARG A 214 -8.29 3.24 18.88
C ARG A 214 -7.32 3.37 17.71
N MET A 215 -7.79 3.73 16.52
CA MET A 215 -6.92 3.98 15.36
C MET A 215 -5.95 5.15 15.57
N LEU A 216 -6.26 6.03 16.52
CA LEU A 216 -5.42 7.16 16.93
C LEU A 216 -4.39 6.78 18.01
N ASP A 217 -4.48 5.59 18.62
CA ASP A 217 -3.52 5.17 19.65
C ASP A 217 -2.19 4.75 19.02
N TRP A 218 -1.31 5.73 18.77
CA TRP A 218 0.01 5.47 18.21
C TRP A 218 0.88 4.57 19.11
N GLN A 219 0.62 4.52 20.42
CA GLN A 219 1.44 3.75 21.37
C GLN A 219 1.20 2.24 21.24
N SER A 220 0.02 1.83 20.77
CA SER A 220 -0.31 0.42 20.54
C SER A 220 0.20 -0.12 19.21
N LEU A 221 0.50 0.75 18.24
CA LEU A 221 0.81 0.36 16.85
C LEU A 221 2.10 -0.46 16.70
N GLY A 222 2.03 -1.54 15.92
CA GLY A 222 3.18 -2.27 15.42
C GLY A 222 4.13 -2.82 16.48
N LYS A 223 3.65 -3.15 17.69
CA LYS A 223 4.48 -3.68 18.80
C LYS A 223 5.40 -4.81 18.32
N ASP A 224 4.86 -5.72 17.54
CA ASP A 224 5.60 -6.88 17.01
C ASP A 224 6.50 -6.54 15.84
N LEU A 225 6.39 -5.36 15.22
CA LEU A 225 7.22 -4.92 14.10
C LEU A 225 8.39 -4.03 14.52
N ARG A 226 8.38 -3.48 15.74
CA ARG A 226 9.39 -2.53 16.23
C ARG A 226 10.82 -3.08 16.27
N HIS A 227 10.96 -4.42 16.31
CA HIS A 227 12.27 -5.08 16.24
C HIS A 227 12.96 -4.90 14.87
N LEU A 228 12.19 -4.58 13.82
CA LEU A 228 12.74 -4.30 12.49
C LEU A 228 13.26 -2.85 12.43
N PRO A 229 14.52 -2.61 12.02
CA PRO A 229 15.13 -1.27 12.04
C PRO A 229 14.35 -0.19 11.29
N HIS A 230 13.62 -0.57 10.24
CA HIS A 230 12.83 0.32 9.39
C HIS A 230 11.42 0.61 9.93
N HIS A 231 11.01 -0.07 11.01
CA HIS A 231 9.75 0.09 11.74
C HIS A 231 9.93 0.54 13.21
N LYS A 232 11.17 0.81 13.65
CA LYS A 232 11.49 1.26 15.02
C LYS A 232 10.73 2.50 15.52
N ASN A 233 10.13 3.27 14.61
CA ASN A 233 9.37 4.47 14.96
C ASN A 233 7.86 4.20 15.10
N LEU A 234 7.38 2.99 14.79
CA LEU A 234 6.02 2.58 15.19
C LEU A 234 5.96 2.61 16.72
N GLY A 235 4.89 3.17 17.30
CA GLY A 235 4.82 3.38 18.75
C GLY A 235 5.21 4.77 19.25
N GLN A 236 5.85 5.59 18.40
CA GLN A 236 6.18 6.98 18.73
C GLN A 236 5.05 7.92 18.30
N PRO A 237 4.91 9.11 18.92
CA PRO A 237 4.02 10.15 18.39
C PRO A 237 4.31 10.39 16.90
N PRO A 238 3.29 10.72 16.09
CA PRO A 238 3.48 11.05 14.68
C PRO A 238 4.64 12.04 14.49
N LEU A 239 5.65 11.61 13.71
CA LEU A 239 6.92 12.31 13.58
C LEU A 239 6.79 13.46 12.56
N ASN A 240 6.04 14.49 12.93
CA ASN A 240 5.84 15.69 12.09
C ASN A 240 7.17 16.36 11.73
N ASN A 241 8.19 16.22 12.59
CA ASN A 241 9.55 16.72 12.35
C ASN A 241 10.30 16.01 11.19
N ARG A 242 9.75 14.91 10.66
CA ARG A 242 10.29 14.21 9.49
C ARG A 242 9.53 14.51 8.20
N CYS A 243 8.47 15.32 8.28
CA CYS A 243 7.83 15.91 7.13
C CYS A 243 8.60 17.17 6.73
N TYR A 244 8.82 17.32 5.44
CA TYR A 244 9.55 18.42 4.83
C TYR A 244 10.99 18.57 5.35
N ALA A 245 11.62 17.48 5.79
CA ALA A 245 13.01 17.48 6.26
C ALA A 245 13.98 17.89 5.14
N TRP A 246 13.63 17.60 3.89
CA TRP A 246 14.35 18.05 2.70
C TRP A 246 14.53 19.56 2.60
N LYS A 247 13.65 20.37 3.23
CA LYS A 247 13.77 21.85 3.22
C LYS A 247 15.05 22.33 3.93
N ASN A 248 15.64 21.51 4.79
CA ASN A 248 16.90 21.82 5.47
C ASN A 248 18.15 21.58 4.60
N LEU A 249 18.01 21.00 3.40
CA LEU A 249 19.14 20.67 2.52
C LEU A 249 19.61 21.83 1.63
N GLY A 250 19.01 23.02 1.72
CA GLY A 250 19.31 24.17 0.87
C GLY A 250 18.38 24.29 -0.34
N ASP A 251 18.89 24.80 -1.48
CA ASP A 251 18.08 25.02 -2.68
C ASP A 251 17.59 23.69 -3.28
N ALA A 252 16.36 23.31 -2.94
CA ALA A 252 15.77 22.06 -3.35
C ALA A 252 15.55 21.96 -4.86
N ALA A 253 15.46 23.09 -5.56
CA ALA A 253 15.31 23.13 -7.02
C ALA A 253 16.60 22.69 -7.74
N SER A 254 17.75 22.76 -7.07
CA SER A 254 19.06 22.41 -7.65
C SER A 254 19.31 20.90 -7.75
N PHE A 255 18.51 20.08 -7.08
CA PHE A 255 18.73 18.65 -7.05
C PHE A 255 18.07 17.94 -8.25
N PRO A 256 18.79 17.04 -8.94
CA PRO A 256 18.25 16.26 -10.07
C PRO A 256 16.99 15.44 -9.76
N TRP A 257 16.71 15.15 -8.49
CA TRP A 257 15.51 14.41 -8.06
C TRP A 257 14.18 15.14 -8.30
N VAL A 258 14.14 16.48 -8.24
CA VAL A 258 12.90 17.27 -8.38
C VAL A 258 12.50 17.27 -9.84
N ALA A 259 13.45 17.47 -10.75
CA ALA A 259 13.19 17.43 -12.18
C ALA A 259 12.67 16.05 -12.65
N ARG A 260 13.13 14.96 -12.03
CA ARG A 260 12.67 13.60 -12.35
C ARG A 260 11.29 13.25 -11.79
N ALA A 261 10.82 14.01 -10.81
CA ALA A 261 9.58 13.75 -10.08
C ALA A 261 8.58 14.90 -10.14
N SER A 262 8.82 15.90 -10.99
CA SER A 262 8.10 17.17 -10.99
C SER A 262 6.62 17.00 -11.31
N GLU A 263 6.29 16.17 -12.29
CA GLU A 263 4.90 15.90 -12.69
C GLU A 263 4.10 15.31 -11.54
N ALA A 264 4.63 14.26 -10.89
CA ALA A 264 3.97 13.65 -9.73
C ALA A 264 3.95 14.58 -8.52
N LEU A 265 5.01 15.35 -8.27
CA LEU A 265 5.01 16.34 -7.20
C LEU A 265 3.86 17.34 -7.38
N LEU A 266 3.67 17.87 -8.59
CA LEU A 266 2.56 18.79 -8.88
C LEU A 266 1.19 18.08 -8.81
N GLU A 267 1.05 16.87 -9.35
CA GLU A 267 -0.20 16.09 -9.31
C GLU A 267 -0.69 15.82 -7.88
N PHE A 268 0.23 15.70 -6.92
CA PHE A 268 -0.08 15.44 -5.51
C PHE A 268 0.11 16.68 -4.61
N ASP A 269 0.04 17.88 -5.19
CA ASP A 269 0.07 19.17 -4.50
C ASP A 269 1.35 19.41 -3.65
N TYR A 270 2.49 18.95 -4.13
CA TYR A 270 3.80 19.28 -3.58
C TYR A 270 4.46 20.41 -4.38
N GLU A 271 4.93 21.43 -3.67
CA GLU A 271 5.73 22.51 -4.28
C GLU A 271 7.05 21.97 -4.85
N LEU A 272 7.51 22.49 -5.99
CA LEU A 272 8.77 22.06 -6.61
C LEU A 272 10.01 22.70 -5.97
N ALA A 273 9.90 23.97 -5.58
CA ALA A 273 10.92 24.70 -4.86
C ALA A 273 10.42 25.03 -3.46
N SER A 274 11.31 25.09 -2.48
CA SER A 274 10.99 25.84 -1.26
C SER A 274 10.91 27.30 -1.68
N ASN A 275 9.74 27.93 -1.52
CA ASN A 275 9.68 29.38 -1.62
C ASN A 275 10.63 29.97 -0.58
N SER A 276 11.80 30.38 -1.03
CA SER A 276 12.78 31.11 -0.23
C SER A 276 12.43 32.59 -0.30
N GLN A 277 11.26 32.97 0.23
CA GLN A 277 10.82 34.35 0.48
C GLN A 277 9.80 34.28 1.64
N GLN A 278 9.94 34.90 2.82
CA GLN A 278 10.77 36.03 3.30
C GLN A 278 11.27 35.76 4.72
#